data_AF-A0A7W8DXP2-F1
#
_entry.id   AF-A0A7W8DXP2-F1
#
_cell.length_a   1.000
_cell.length_b   1.000
_cell.length_c   1.000
_cell.angle_alpha   90.00
_cell.angle_beta   90.00
_cell.angle_gamma   90.00
#
_symmetry.space_group_name_H-M   'P 1'
#
loop_
_entity.id
_entity.type
_entity.pdbx_description
1 polymer ?
#
loop_
_entity_poly.entity_id
_entity_poly.type
_entity_poly.pdbx_seq_one_letter_code
_entity_poly.pdbx_strand_id
1 'polypeptide(L)'
;MREEPDIIGAFYERVRRHVADALRQYQDEQKAVSHEMAAKGLGNSGPHLRRRVGVLRKWMVALTDQCFEDVMRLPGTQSMHRMVHADFLADQLGAFLTQAEGDVLIFDPGPAASNAIKQEIRPIREGLEHDLRDFQAQLWRPRSQGKAASETNNTVNLHGSNVGSIQQAGEGATQTATVHLNVGAVQTALDEFAAALDASSVSDEVRSAAMIEVETIRPQLKKPAPNVSIVREGLHTLRNIVEGVAAGLLTTKLAALLLAAGIAIS
;
A
#
# COMPACT_ATOMS: atom_id res chain seq x y z
N MET A 1 0.54 -0.84 -59.79
CA MET A 1 0.09 -1.34 -58.48
C MET A 1 0.93 -0.63 -57.43
N ARG A 2 0.32 0.09 -56.49
CA ARG A 2 1.04 0.62 -55.32
C ARG A 2 0.93 -0.46 -54.24
N GLU A 3 2.06 -0.91 -53.70
CA GLU A 3 2.06 -1.80 -52.54
C GLU A 3 1.37 -1.08 -51.38
N GLU A 4 0.38 -1.75 -50.79
CA GLU A 4 -0.29 -1.25 -49.60
C GLU A 4 0.70 -1.35 -48.42
N PRO A 5 0.89 -0.28 -47.64
CA PRO A 5 1.90 -0.28 -46.58
C PRO A 5 1.58 -1.37 -45.53
N ASP A 6 2.60 -2.13 -45.10
CA ASP A 6 2.49 -3.11 -44.02
C ASP A 6 2.33 -2.41 -42.66
N ILE A 7 1.10 -2.05 -42.33
CA ILE A 7 0.74 -1.35 -41.09
C ILE A 7 1.06 -2.22 -39.87
N ILE A 8 0.86 -3.54 -39.95
CA ILE A 8 1.04 -4.47 -38.83
C ILE A 8 2.53 -4.63 -38.53
N GLY A 9 3.37 -4.83 -39.55
CA GLY A 9 4.82 -4.89 -39.38
C GLY A 9 5.38 -3.59 -38.78
N ALA A 10 4.92 -2.44 -39.27
CA ALA A 10 5.33 -1.13 -38.73
C ALA A 10 4.93 -0.94 -37.26
N PHE A 11 3.81 -1.53 -36.83
CA PHE A 11 3.38 -1.55 -35.43
C PHE A 11 4.28 -2.43 -34.56
N TYR A 12 4.55 -3.67 -34.98
CA TYR A 12 5.43 -4.57 -34.22
C TYR A 12 6.84 -4.00 -34.05
N GLU A 13 7.39 -3.37 -35.08
CA GLU A 13 8.67 -2.66 -34.99
C GLU A 13 8.63 -1.47 -34.03
N ARG A 14 7.49 -0.80 -33.92
CA ARG A 14 7.32 0.29 -32.95
C ARG A 14 7.29 -0.24 -31.51
N VAL A 15 6.53 -1.29 -31.24
CA VAL A 15 6.48 -1.94 -29.91
C VAL A 15 7.86 -2.43 -29.50
N ARG A 16 8.60 -3.11 -30.40
CA ARG A 16 9.98 -3.57 -30.12
C ARG A 16 10.89 -2.41 -29.74
N ARG A 17 10.79 -1.28 -30.44
CA ARG A 17 11.55 -0.07 -30.09
C ARG A 17 11.16 0.48 -28.73
N HIS A 18 9.86 0.54 -28.41
CA HIS A 18 9.41 0.96 -27.07
C HIS A 18 9.95 0.07 -25.95
N VAL A 19 9.93 -1.24 -26.14
CA VAL A 19 10.48 -2.21 -25.17
C VAL A 19 11.99 -2.01 -25.01
N ALA A 20 12.74 -1.87 -26.11
CA ALA A 20 14.18 -1.65 -26.08
C ALA A 20 14.55 -0.30 -25.43
N ASP A 21 13.80 0.76 -25.73
CA ASP A 21 13.99 2.09 -25.14
C ASP A 21 13.69 2.08 -23.64
N ALA A 22 12.57 1.47 -23.24
CA ALA A 22 12.18 1.33 -21.84
C ALA A 22 13.22 0.51 -21.07
N LEU A 23 13.75 -0.56 -21.64
CA LEU A 23 14.80 -1.36 -21.01
C LEU A 23 16.09 -0.55 -20.76
N ARG A 24 16.53 0.24 -21.73
CA ARG A 24 17.70 1.12 -21.55
C ARG A 24 17.47 2.14 -20.43
N GLN A 25 16.33 2.82 -20.45
CA GLN A 25 16.00 3.83 -19.45
C GLN A 25 15.81 3.23 -18.04
N TYR A 26 15.18 2.05 -17.97
CA TYR A 26 15.08 1.25 -16.76
C TYR A 26 16.46 0.93 -16.18
N GLN A 27 17.39 0.44 -17.00
CA GLN A 27 18.74 0.09 -16.56
C GLN A 27 19.53 1.30 -16.06
N ASP A 28 19.37 2.45 -16.70
CA ASP A 28 20.02 3.69 -16.26
C ASP A 28 19.43 4.20 -14.94
N GLU A 29 18.12 4.11 -14.73
CA GLU A 29 17.49 4.40 -13.42
C GLU A 29 17.95 3.41 -12.34
N GLN A 30 18.10 2.13 -12.67
CA GLN A 30 18.63 1.12 -11.74
C GLN A 30 20.07 1.41 -11.30
N LYS A 31 20.93 1.85 -12.24
CA LYS A 31 22.29 2.29 -11.92
C LYS A 31 22.26 3.53 -11.02
N ALA A 32 21.41 4.50 -11.31
CA ALA A 32 21.27 5.71 -10.50
C ALA A 32 20.87 5.39 -9.05
N VAL A 33 19.88 4.51 -8.86
CA VAL A 33 19.48 4.01 -7.54
C VAL A 33 20.65 3.30 -6.84
N SER A 34 21.39 2.46 -7.57
CA SER A 34 22.55 1.76 -7.01
C SER A 34 23.65 2.71 -6.55
N HIS A 35 23.98 3.72 -7.35
CA HIS A 35 24.95 4.76 -6.98
C HIS A 35 24.51 5.55 -5.75
N GLU A 36 23.23 5.95 -5.70
CA GLU A 36 22.69 6.69 -4.55
C GLU A 36 22.73 5.85 -3.26
N MET A 37 22.35 4.59 -3.33
CA MET A 37 22.32 3.71 -2.16
C MET A 37 23.74 3.30 -1.73
N ALA A 38 24.66 3.12 -2.66
CA ALA A 38 26.07 2.89 -2.37
C ALA A 38 26.70 4.09 -1.64
N ALA A 39 26.42 5.32 -2.09
CA ALA A 39 26.88 6.54 -1.42
C ALA A 39 26.37 6.68 0.03
N LYS A 40 25.24 6.04 0.35
CA LYS A 40 24.66 5.98 1.71
C LYS A 40 25.15 4.78 2.54
N GLY A 41 26.05 3.94 2.02
CA GLY A 41 26.46 2.69 2.67
C GLY A 41 25.38 1.61 2.70
N LEU A 42 24.34 1.75 1.88
CA LEU A 42 23.14 0.91 1.85
C LEU A 42 23.07 0.02 0.59
N GLY A 43 24.20 -0.20 -0.08
CA GLY A 43 24.28 -0.88 -1.38
C GLY A 43 23.74 -2.31 -1.43
N ASN A 44 23.67 -3.03 -0.31
CA ASN A 44 23.08 -4.38 -0.23
C ASN A 44 21.91 -4.47 0.76
N SER A 45 21.30 -3.33 1.08
CA SER A 45 20.24 -3.24 2.08
C SER A 45 18.85 -3.56 1.51
N GLY A 46 17.92 -3.97 2.37
CA GLY A 46 16.50 -4.12 1.98
C GLY A 46 15.89 -2.86 1.34
N PRO A 47 16.13 -1.64 1.88
CA PRO A 47 15.70 -0.40 1.23
C PRO A 47 16.22 -0.22 -0.19
N HIS A 48 17.45 -0.66 -0.48
CA HIS A 48 17.98 -0.60 -1.84
C HIS A 48 17.14 -1.46 -2.78
N LEU A 49 16.99 -2.75 -2.45
CA LEU A 49 16.23 -3.69 -3.27
C LEU A 49 14.77 -3.25 -3.48
N ARG A 50 14.09 -2.78 -2.42
CA ARG A 50 12.72 -2.24 -2.55
C ARG A 50 12.62 -1.07 -3.51
N ARG A 51 13.60 -0.16 -3.48
CA ARG A 51 13.63 0.98 -4.40
C ARG A 51 13.81 0.54 -5.85
N ARG A 52 14.65 -0.47 -6.09
CA ARG A 52 14.82 -1.10 -7.40
C ARG A 52 13.53 -1.75 -7.91
N VAL A 53 12.79 -2.45 -7.04
CA VAL A 53 11.45 -2.98 -7.37
C VAL A 53 10.47 -1.85 -7.69
N GLY A 54 10.55 -0.72 -6.98
CA GLY A 54 9.75 0.48 -7.29
C GLY A 54 10.01 1.02 -8.70
N VAL A 55 11.28 1.06 -9.12
CA VAL A 55 11.66 1.42 -10.51
C VAL A 55 11.08 0.43 -11.52
N LEU A 56 11.19 -0.89 -11.26
CA LEU A 56 10.59 -1.93 -12.10
C LEU A 56 9.08 -1.73 -12.26
N ARG A 57 8.35 -1.54 -11.15
CA ARG A 57 6.89 -1.31 -11.16
C ARG A 57 6.52 -0.12 -12.03
N LYS A 58 7.20 1.02 -11.82
CA LYS A 58 6.99 2.25 -12.60
C LYS A 58 7.14 1.99 -14.10
N TRP A 59 8.22 1.34 -14.52
CA TRP A 59 8.50 1.07 -15.93
C TRP A 59 7.55 0.06 -16.54
N MET A 60 7.18 -0.99 -15.79
CA MET A 60 6.20 -1.97 -16.26
C MET A 60 4.86 -1.32 -16.57
N VAL A 61 4.35 -0.49 -15.65
CA VAL A 61 3.09 0.22 -15.84
C VAL A 61 3.15 1.16 -17.06
N ALA A 62 4.21 1.97 -17.17
CA ALA A 62 4.36 2.92 -18.26
C ALA A 62 4.47 2.23 -19.63
N LEU A 63 5.25 1.15 -19.73
CA LEU A 63 5.44 0.40 -20.97
C LEU A 63 4.17 -0.33 -21.40
N THR A 64 3.44 -0.96 -20.46
CA THR A 64 2.15 -1.60 -20.76
C THR A 64 1.16 -0.59 -21.32
N ASP A 65 0.98 0.55 -20.66
CA ASP A 65 0.07 1.60 -21.10
C ASP A 65 0.43 2.10 -22.51
N GLN A 66 1.71 2.37 -22.75
CA GLN A 66 2.20 2.83 -24.06
C GLN A 66 1.92 1.82 -25.17
N CYS A 67 2.23 0.55 -24.95
CA CYS A 67 2.01 -0.51 -25.94
C CYS A 67 0.51 -0.72 -26.25
N PHE A 68 -0.34 -0.68 -25.22
CA PHE A 68 -1.78 -0.87 -25.40
C PHE A 68 -2.43 0.33 -26.09
N GLU A 69 -2.03 1.56 -25.75
CA GLU A 69 -2.44 2.77 -26.45
C GLU A 69 -2.09 2.71 -27.94
N ASP A 70 -0.91 2.21 -28.30
CA ASP A 70 -0.51 2.09 -29.69
C ASP A 70 -1.37 1.11 -30.49
N VAL A 71 -1.79 -0.02 -29.89
CA VAL A 71 -2.78 -0.90 -30.54
C VAL A 71 -4.11 -0.18 -30.71
N MET A 72 -4.57 0.58 -29.72
CA MET A 72 -5.85 1.31 -29.82
C MET A 72 -5.82 2.43 -30.88
N ARG A 73 -4.64 2.92 -31.26
CA ARG A 73 -4.46 3.91 -32.32
C ARG A 73 -4.41 3.30 -33.72
N LEU A 74 -4.33 1.97 -33.86
CA LEU A 74 -4.29 1.34 -35.16
C LEU A 74 -5.62 1.53 -35.90
N PRO A 75 -5.59 1.95 -37.18
CA PRO A 75 -6.80 2.10 -37.96
C PRO A 75 -7.48 0.74 -38.16
N GLY A 76 -8.80 0.69 -38.01
CA GLY A 76 -9.58 -0.52 -38.30
C GLY A 76 -9.59 -1.60 -37.21
N THR A 77 -9.04 -1.34 -36.01
CA THR A 77 -9.09 -2.31 -34.91
C THR A 77 -10.49 -2.44 -34.30
N GLN A 78 -11.36 -3.19 -34.97
CA GLN A 78 -12.48 -3.88 -34.32
C GLN A 78 -11.94 -4.97 -33.38
N SER A 79 -12.82 -5.55 -32.56
CA SER A 79 -12.50 -6.50 -31.49
C SER A 79 -11.58 -7.65 -31.87
N MET A 80 -11.67 -8.13 -33.11
CA MET A 80 -10.88 -9.23 -33.63
C MET A 80 -9.36 -8.96 -33.67
N HIS A 81 -8.94 -7.69 -33.75
CA HIS A 81 -7.51 -7.34 -33.82
C HIS A 81 -6.81 -7.33 -32.46
N ARG A 82 -7.52 -7.08 -31.36
CA ARG A 82 -6.89 -7.03 -30.03
C ARG A 82 -6.36 -8.38 -29.58
N MET A 83 -7.08 -9.46 -29.87
CA MET A 83 -6.62 -10.82 -29.57
C MET A 83 -5.33 -11.16 -30.32
N VAL A 84 -5.28 -10.85 -31.62
CA VAL A 84 -4.10 -11.13 -32.47
C VAL A 84 -2.85 -10.42 -31.96
N HIS A 85 -3.00 -9.17 -31.49
CA HIS A 85 -1.87 -8.40 -30.98
C HIS A 85 -1.55 -8.70 -29.51
N ALA A 86 -2.50 -9.23 -28.74
CA ALA A 86 -2.30 -9.49 -27.31
C ALA A 86 -1.22 -10.54 -27.05
N ASP A 87 -1.12 -11.60 -27.86
CA ASP A 87 -0.09 -12.63 -27.69
C ASP A 87 1.30 -12.04 -27.95
N PHE A 88 1.44 -11.27 -29.03
CA PHE A 88 2.70 -10.55 -29.31
C PHE A 88 3.06 -9.58 -28.18
N LEU A 89 2.09 -8.83 -27.66
CA LEU A 89 2.31 -7.92 -26.53
C LEU A 89 2.69 -8.68 -25.25
N ALA A 90 2.05 -9.81 -24.96
CA ALA A 90 2.36 -10.66 -23.82
C ALA A 90 3.81 -11.16 -23.88
N ASP A 91 4.25 -11.61 -25.06
CA ASP A 91 5.64 -12.04 -25.28
C ASP A 91 6.63 -10.89 -25.05
N GLN A 92 6.37 -9.72 -25.64
CA GLN A 92 7.27 -8.57 -25.54
C GLN A 92 7.35 -8.01 -24.10
N LEU A 93 6.21 -7.83 -23.44
CA LEU A 93 6.13 -7.32 -22.07
C LEU A 93 6.66 -8.36 -21.05
N GLY A 94 6.40 -9.64 -21.29
CA GLY A 94 6.93 -10.74 -20.47
C GLY A 94 8.44 -10.87 -20.58
N ALA A 95 9.02 -10.71 -21.78
CA ALA A 95 10.45 -10.67 -21.99
C ALA A 95 11.11 -9.49 -21.24
N PHE A 96 10.52 -8.29 -21.34
CA PHE A 96 10.96 -7.13 -20.57
C PHE A 96 10.96 -7.41 -19.07
N LEU A 97 9.84 -7.90 -18.52
CA LEU A 97 9.71 -8.19 -17.08
C LEU A 97 10.74 -9.21 -16.60
N THR A 98 10.97 -10.26 -17.39
CA THR A 98 11.93 -11.33 -17.05
C THR A 98 13.35 -10.81 -17.01
N GLN A 99 13.74 -10.00 -18.00
CA GLN A 99 15.07 -9.39 -18.02
C GLN A 99 15.23 -8.38 -16.87
N ALA A 100 14.21 -7.54 -16.66
CA ALA A 100 14.25 -6.52 -15.62
C ALA A 100 14.25 -7.12 -14.21
N GLU A 101 13.58 -8.25 -13.98
CA GLU A 101 13.66 -9.02 -12.73
C GLU A 101 15.08 -9.48 -12.42
N GLY A 102 15.81 -10.00 -13.42
CA GLY A 102 17.23 -10.34 -13.28
C GLY A 102 18.08 -9.14 -12.87
N ASP A 103 17.80 -7.98 -13.45
CA ASP A 103 18.46 -6.73 -13.11
C ASP A 103 18.12 -6.24 -11.69
N VAL A 104 17.05 -6.67 -11.03
CA VAL A 104 16.82 -6.30 -9.61
C VAL A 104 17.77 -7.05 -8.68
N LEU A 105 18.18 -8.27 -9.04
CA LEU A 105 18.86 -9.25 -8.17
C LEU A 105 20.40 -9.31 -8.34
N ILE A 106 21.05 -8.22 -8.77
CA ILE A 106 22.47 -8.17 -9.22
C ILE A 106 23.53 -8.67 -8.21
N PHE A 107 23.20 -8.86 -6.93
CA PHE A 107 24.18 -9.16 -5.86
C PHE A 107 24.06 -10.54 -5.23
N ASP A 108 23.38 -11.49 -5.88
CA ASP A 108 23.04 -12.80 -5.30
C ASP A 108 22.58 -12.66 -3.83
N PRO A 109 21.49 -11.91 -3.60
CA PRO A 109 21.01 -11.69 -2.24
C PRO A 109 20.74 -13.04 -1.60
N GLY A 110 21.13 -13.20 -0.34
CA GLY A 110 20.90 -14.44 0.39
C GLY A 110 19.43 -14.91 0.28
N PRO A 111 19.15 -16.22 0.41
CA PRO A 111 17.87 -16.82 0.02
C PRO A 111 16.63 -16.11 0.59
N ALA A 112 16.71 -15.63 1.84
CA ALA A 112 15.62 -14.88 2.47
C ALA A 112 15.31 -13.55 1.77
N ALA A 113 16.34 -12.78 1.40
CA ALA A 113 16.18 -11.50 0.70
C ALA A 113 15.71 -11.73 -0.75
N SER A 114 16.26 -12.75 -1.43
CA SER A 114 15.78 -13.17 -2.76
C SER A 114 14.28 -13.52 -2.73
N ASN A 115 13.84 -14.31 -1.74
CA ASN A 115 12.44 -14.67 -1.56
C ASN A 115 11.57 -13.44 -1.27
N ALA A 116 12.00 -12.54 -0.38
CA ALA A 116 11.26 -11.32 -0.09
C ALA A 116 11.07 -10.44 -1.35
N ILE A 117 12.12 -10.29 -2.18
CA ILE A 117 12.02 -9.52 -3.42
C ILE A 117 11.14 -10.21 -4.46
N LYS A 118 11.20 -11.53 -4.58
CA LYS A 118 10.26 -12.27 -5.44
C LYS A 118 8.80 -12.06 -5.01
N GLN A 119 8.53 -12.00 -3.70
CA GLN A 119 7.19 -11.68 -3.19
C GLN A 119 6.75 -10.24 -3.55
N GLU A 120 7.67 -9.29 -3.57
CA GLU A 120 7.41 -7.88 -3.96
C GLU A 120 7.24 -7.70 -5.48
N ILE A 121 7.88 -8.56 -6.29
CA ILE A 121 7.74 -8.57 -7.76
C ILE A 121 6.47 -9.30 -8.19
N ARG A 122 5.98 -10.29 -7.42
CA ARG A 122 4.79 -11.08 -7.77
C ARG A 122 3.57 -10.20 -8.15
N PRO A 123 3.19 -9.14 -7.39
CA PRO A 123 2.09 -8.25 -7.77
C PRO A 123 2.29 -7.54 -9.12
N ILE A 124 3.54 -7.28 -9.54
CA ILE A 124 3.83 -6.64 -10.83
C ILE A 124 3.50 -7.61 -11.97
N ARG A 125 3.87 -8.88 -11.80
CA ARG A 125 3.55 -9.95 -12.76
C ARG A 125 2.05 -10.21 -12.84
N GLU A 126 1.40 -10.37 -11.69
CA GLU A 126 -0.05 -10.53 -11.59
C GLU A 126 -0.79 -9.34 -12.23
N GLY A 127 -0.30 -8.12 -12.02
CA GLY A 127 -0.83 -6.90 -12.63
C GLY A 127 -0.71 -6.89 -14.16
N LEU A 128 0.45 -7.27 -14.71
CA LEU A 128 0.63 -7.41 -16.16
C LEU A 128 -0.31 -8.45 -16.76
N GLU A 129 -0.42 -9.62 -16.13
CA GLU A 129 -1.33 -10.68 -16.60
C GLU A 129 -2.80 -10.22 -16.56
N HIS A 130 -3.19 -9.50 -15.51
CA HIS A 130 -4.52 -8.92 -15.41
C HIS A 130 -4.76 -7.88 -16.50
N ASP A 131 -3.82 -6.97 -16.73
CA ASP A 131 -3.90 -5.96 -17.79
C ASP A 131 -4.06 -6.61 -19.18
N LEU A 132 -3.29 -7.66 -19.47
CA LEU A 132 -3.38 -8.40 -20.73
C LEU A 132 -4.75 -9.06 -20.91
N ARG A 133 -5.29 -9.69 -19.85
CA ARG A 133 -6.65 -10.27 -19.89
C ARG A 133 -7.71 -9.20 -20.11
N ASP A 134 -7.62 -8.08 -19.40
CA ASP A 134 -8.55 -6.96 -19.54
C ASP A 134 -8.45 -6.33 -20.93
N PHE A 135 -7.25 -6.27 -21.49
CA PHE A 135 -7.01 -5.75 -22.83
C PHE A 135 -7.64 -6.66 -23.90
N GLN A 136 -7.43 -7.98 -23.79
CA GLN A 136 -8.08 -8.99 -24.63
C GLN A 136 -9.61 -8.92 -24.53
N ALA A 137 -10.15 -8.74 -23.32
CA ALA A 137 -11.58 -8.60 -23.07
C ALA A 137 -12.16 -7.21 -23.40
N GLN A 138 -11.32 -6.27 -23.89
CA GLN A 138 -11.68 -4.87 -24.17
C GLN A 138 -12.12 -4.04 -22.96
N LEU A 139 -11.84 -4.52 -21.76
CA LEU A 139 -12.13 -3.86 -20.50
C LEU A 139 -11.03 -2.90 -20.08
N TRP A 140 -9.80 -3.10 -20.58
CA TRP A 140 -8.66 -2.25 -20.23
C TRP A 140 -8.91 -0.77 -20.56
N ARG A 141 -8.38 0.10 -19.70
CA ARG A 141 -8.42 1.56 -19.83
C ARG A 141 -7.03 2.12 -19.52
N PRO A 142 -6.53 3.13 -20.26
CA PRO A 142 -5.26 3.77 -19.94
C PRO A 142 -5.29 4.38 -18.55
N ARG A 143 -4.27 4.09 -17.73
CA ARG A 143 -4.15 4.72 -16.40
C ARG A 143 -3.87 6.21 -16.53
N SER A 144 -3.24 6.62 -17.63
CA SER A 144 -3.04 8.02 -18.04
C SER A 144 -4.35 8.81 -18.13
N GLN A 145 -5.45 8.17 -18.55
CA GLN A 145 -6.77 8.80 -18.66
C GLN A 145 -7.53 8.87 -17.32
N GLY A 146 -7.17 8.03 -16.34
CA GLY A 146 -7.79 7.98 -15.02
C GLY A 146 -7.30 9.01 -14.00
N LYS A 147 -6.35 9.89 -14.35
CA LYS A 147 -5.92 11.00 -13.48
C LYS A 147 -6.88 12.20 -13.47
N ALA A 148 -7.94 12.20 -14.27
CA ALA A 148 -9.19 12.81 -13.82
C ALA A 148 -9.80 11.82 -12.83
N ALA A 149 -9.35 11.85 -11.58
CA ALA A 149 -9.80 10.94 -10.54
C ALA A 149 -11.33 10.87 -10.57
N SER A 150 -11.89 9.73 -10.95
CA SER A 150 -13.17 9.35 -10.38
C SER A 150 -12.87 9.08 -8.91
N GLU A 151 -12.82 10.15 -8.12
CA GLU A 151 -12.98 10.06 -6.68
C GLU A 151 -14.38 9.49 -6.46
N THR A 152 -14.48 8.18 -6.46
CA THR A 152 -15.69 7.50 -6.01
C THR A 152 -15.67 7.64 -4.49
N ASN A 153 -16.08 8.82 -4.01
CA ASN A 153 -16.27 9.09 -2.60
C ASN A 153 -17.53 8.34 -2.17
N ASN A 154 -17.36 7.07 -1.79
CA ASN A 154 -18.42 6.33 -1.11
C ASN A 154 -18.61 6.95 0.29
N THR A 155 -19.56 7.87 0.38
CA THR A 155 -19.97 8.49 1.65
C THR A 155 -21.01 7.59 2.28
N VAL A 156 -20.60 6.71 3.20
CA VAL A 156 -21.52 5.90 3.98
C VAL A 156 -22.04 6.76 5.13
N ASN A 157 -23.19 7.40 4.92
CA ASN A 157 -23.89 8.12 5.99
C ASN A 157 -24.60 7.09 6.90
N LEU A 158 -23.92 6.65 7.96
CA LEU A 158 -24.57 5.98 9.09
C LEU A 158 -25.19 7.05 9.98
N HIS A 159 -26.50 6.95 10.21
CA HIS A 159 -27.28 7.87 11.04
C HIS A 159 -26.55 8.17 12.37
N GLY A 160 -26.08 9.40 12.56
CA GLY A 160 -25.63 9.92 13.86
C GLY A 160 -24.13 10.03 14.10
N SER A 161 -23.24 9.61 13.19
CA SER A 161 -21.79 9.86 13.35
C SER A 161 -21.05 9.87 12.01
N ASN A 162 -20.35 10.98 11.71
CA ASN A 162 -19.47 11.10 10.54
C ASN A 162 -18.20 10.26 10.76
N VAL A 163 -18.29 8.94 10.56
CA VAL A 163 -17.12 8.07 10.51
C VAL A 163 -16.58 8.12 9.08
N GLY A 164 -15.61 9.01 8.86
CA GLY A 164 -14.62 9.03 7.78
C GLY A 164 -15.03 8.60 6.37
N SER A 165 -14.85 9.48 5.38
CA SER A 165 -14.85 9.08 3.97
C SER A 165 -13.75 8.04 3.71
N ILE A 166 -14.13 6.78 3.50
CA ILE A 166 -13.21 5.75 3.02
C ILE A 166 -13.10 5.95 1.51
N GLN A 167 -11.99 6.56 1.07
CA GLN A 167 -11.63 6.56 -0.34
C GLN A 167 -11.29 5.12 -0.74
N GLN A 168 -12.16 4.48 -1.51
CA GLN A 168 -11.87 3.19 -2.14
C GLN A 168 -10.98 3.43 -3.37
N ALA A 169 -9.67 3.45 -3.09
CA ALA A 169 -8.48 3.17 -3.89
C ALA A 169 -8.45 3.46 -5.41
N GLY A 170 -7.39 4.20 -5.79
CA GLY A 170 -6.51 3.85 -6.90
C GLY A 170 -5.07 3.69 -6.38
N GLU A 171 -4.22 2.91 -7.07
CA GLU A 171 -2.81 2.70 -6.72
C GLU A 171 -2.06 4.05 -6.75
N GLY A 172 -1.70 4.58 -5.57
CA GLY A 172 -1.06 5.89 -5.42
C GLY A 172 -1.89 6.98 -4.73
N ALA A 173 -3.13 6.68 -4.29
CA ALA A 173 -3.91 7.61 -3.47
C ALA A 173 -3.19 7.86 -2.13
N THR A 174 -2.63 9.06 -1.97
CA THR A 174 -2.08 9.50 -0.70
C THR A 174 -3.26 9.94 0.17
N GLN A 175 -3.79 9.03 0.98
CA GLN A 175 -4.89 9.34 1.90
C GLN A 175 -4.38 10.33 2.94
N THR A 176 -4.62 11.62 2.71
CA THR A 176 -4.28 12.65 3.67
C THR A 176 -5.43 12.75 4.66
N ALA A 177 -5.41 11.88 5.68
CA ALA A 177 -6.36 11.96 6.77
C ALA A 177 -6.07 13.20 7.62
N THR A 178 -6.80 14.28 7.37
CA THR A 178 -6.75 15.48 8.22
C THR A 178 -7.53 15.17 9.49
N VAL A 179 -6.84 14.69 10.53
CA VAL A 179 -7.45 14.42 11.83
C VAL A 179 -7.54 15.72 12.61
N HIS A 180 -8.75 16.27 12.73
CA HIS A 180 -9.01 17.39 13.63
C HIS A 180 -9.09 16.88 15.07
N LEU A 181 -8.10 17.21 15.89
CA LEU A 181 -8.08 16.88 17.31
C LEU A 181 -9.03 17.81 18.07
N ASN A 182 -10.13 17.28 18.61
CA ASN A 182 -11.00 18.02 19.51
C ASN A 182 -10.39 18.01 20.93
N VAL A 183 -9.60 19.04 21.24
CA VAL A 183 -8.88 19.18 22.51
C VAL A 183 -9.82 19.12 23.72
N GLY A 184 -10.99 19.77 23.64
CA GLY A 184 -11.95 19.81 24.74
C GLY A 184 -12.51 18.43 25.06
N ALA A 185 -12.90 17.65 24.04
CA ALA A 185 -13.41 16.30 24.23
C ALA A 185 -12.36 15.36 24.84
N VAL A 186 -11.08 15.49 24.43
CA VAL A 186 -10.00 14.69 25.02
C VAL A 186 -9.75 15.06 26.47
N GLN A 187 -9.80 16.34 26.84
CA GLN A 187 -9.68 16.77 28.24
C GLN A 187 -10.79 16.18 29.11
N THR A 188 -12.05 16.31 28.68
CA THR A 188 -13.19 15.73 29.39
C THR A 188 -13.04 14.23 29.58
N ALA A 189 -12.65 13.50 28.54
CA ALA A 189 -12.45 12.05 28.62
C ALA A 189 -11.32 11.66 29.58
N LEU A 190 -10.21 12.41 29.63
CA LEU A 190 -9.12 12.16 30.59
C LEU A 190 -9.55 12.42 32.03
N ASP A 191 -10.39 13.44 32.26
CA ASP A 191 -10.90 13.78 33.58
C ASP A 191 -11.89 12.70 34.09
N GLU A 192 -12.81 12.25 33.24
CA GLU A 192 -13.71 11.14 33.52
C GLU A 192 -12.96 9.83 33.78
N PHE A 193 -11.92 9.56 32.97
CA PHE A 193 -11.07 8.38 33.13
C PHE A 193 -10.30 8.39 34.45
N ALA A 194 -9.71 9.53 34.83
CA ALA A 194 -9.03 9.67 36.12
C ALA A 194 -9.99 9.48 37.30
N ALA A 195 -11.18 10.08 37.24
CA ALA A 195 -12.21 9.89 38.26
C ALA A 195 -12.68 8.43 38.36
N ALA A 196 -12.81 7.73 37.23
CA ALA A 196 -13.18 6.32 37.18
C ALA A 196 -12.09 5.42 37.77
N LEU A 197 -10.81 5.70 37.48
CA LEU A 197 -9.69 5.01 38.12
C LEU A 197 -9.74 5.17 39.64
N ASP A 198 -10.06 6.38 40.12
CA ASP A 198 -10.13 6.65 41.54
C ASP A 198 -11.24 5.89 42.27
N ALA A 199 -12.40 5.75 41.62
CA ALA A 199 -13.54 5.00 42.16
C ALA A 199 -13.42 3.48 42.02
N SER A 200 -12.48 2.98 41.22
CA SER A 200 -12.33 1.55 40.90
C SER A 200 -11.39 0.81 41.85
N SER A 201 -11.59 -0.49 42.00
CA SER A 201 -10.70 -1.40 42.74
C SER A 201 -9.55 -1.94 41.87
N VAL A 202 -8.99 -1.10 40.99
CA VAL A 202 -7.79 -1.46 40.20
C VAL A 202 -6.55 -1.44 41.08
N SER A 203 -5.54 -2.23 40.74
CA SER A 203 -4.29 -2.25 41.50
C SER A 203 -3.55 -0.91 41.41
N ASP A 204 -2.75 -0.61 42.44
CA ASP A 204 -1.99 0.64 42.52
C ASP A 204 -0.98 0.77 41.37
N GLU A 205 -0.43 -0.34 40.89
CA GLU A 205 0.50 -0.36 39.75
C GLU A 205 -0.20 0.07 38.46
N VAL A 206 -1.40 -0.46 38.19
CA VAL A 206 -2.20 -0.10 37.01
C VAL A 206 -2.63 1.36 37.07
N ARG A 207 -3.10 1.80 38.25
CA ARG A 207 -3.48 3.20 38.48
C ARG A 207 -2.30 4.13 38.22
N SER A 208 -1.14 3.82 38.77
CA SER A 208 0.09 4.60 38.60
C SER A 208 0.49 4.69 37.12
N ALA A 209 0.53 3.55 36.42
CA ALA A 209 0.85 3.50 35.00
C ALA A 209 -0.12 4.35 34.15
N ALA A 210 -1.42 4.26 34.42
CA ALA A 210 -2.42 5.04 33.70
C ALA A 210 -2.31 6.55 34.00
N MET A 211 -2.03 6.93 35.25
CA MET A 211 -1.87 8.34 35.63
C MET A 211 -0.63 8.98 35.02
N ILE A 212 0.46 8.23 34.81
CA ILE A 212 1.65 8.71 34.09
C ILE A 212 1.28 9.14 32.66
N GLU A 213 0.45 8.35 31.97
CA GLU A 213 0.01 8.69 30.61
C GLU A 213 -0.94 9.90 30.61
N VAL A 214 -1.88 9.98 31.56
CA VAL A 214 -2.76 11.15 31.71
C VAL A 214 -1.94 12.44 31.91
N GLU A 215 -0.95 12.40 32.79
CA GLU A 215 -0.06 13.54 33.06
C GLU A 215 0.90 13.83 31.90
N THR A 216 1.18 12.87 31.03
CA THR A 216 1.94 13.08 29.80
C THR A 216 1.10 13.79 28.72
N ILE A 217 -0.17 13.44 28.60
CA ILE A 217 -1.08 14.01 27.59
C ILE A 217 -1.54 15.43 27.97
N ARG A 218 -1.86 15.68 29.24
CA ARG A 218 -2.43 16.97 29.71
C ARG A 218 -1.62 18.21 29.29
N PRO A 219 -0.28 18.25 29.45
CA PRO A 219 0.52 19.39 28.99
C PRO A 219 0.48 19.58 27.48
N GLN A 220 0.33 18.52 26.67
CA GLN A 220 0.24 18.65 25.22
C GLN A 220 -1.05 19.34 24.82
N LEU A 221 -2.16 19.05 25.51
CA LEU A 221 -3.47 19.66 25.25
C LEU A 221 -3.53 21.16 25.61
N LYS A 222 -2.63 21.64 26.49
CA LYS A 222 -2.53 23.06 26.85
C LYS A 222 -1.70 23.90 25.88
N LYS A 223 -0.97 23.27 24.95
CA LYS A 223 -0.13 23.99 23.98
C LYS A 223 -1.00 24.62 22.88
N PRO A 224 -0.61 25.79 22.33
CA PRO A 224 -1.28 26.39 21.18
C PRO A 224 -1.31 25.46 19.95
N ALA A 225 -0.29 24.61 19.82
CA ALA A 225 -0.20 23.56 18.81
C ALA A 225 0.21 22.23 19.48
N PRO A 226 -0.76 21.38 19.89
CA PRO A 226 -0.49 20.09 20.51
C PRO A 226 0.28 19.15 19.57
N ASN A 227 1.22 18.36 20.11
CA ASN A 227 1.85 17.28 19.35
C ASN A 227 0.89 16.08 19.25
N VAL A 228 0.19 15.98 18.12
CA VAL A 228 -0.85 14.95 17.88
C VAL A 228 -0.30 13.52 18.01
N SER A 229 0.96 13.28 17.63
CA SER A 229 1.58 11.95 17.76
C SER A 229 1.71 11.52 19.21
N ILE A 230 2.11 12.42 20.11
CA ILE A 230 2.24 12.14 21.55
C ILE A 230 0.86 11.89 22.16
N VAL A 231 -0.14 12.72 21.83
CA VAL A 231 -1.51 12.55 22.32
C VAL A 231 -2.08 11.21 21.87
N ARG A 232 -1.87 10.83 20.60
CA ARG A 232 -2.34 9.57 20.04
C ARG A 232 -1.70 8.36 20.72
N GLU A 233 -0.38 8.39 20.91
CA GLU A 233 0.34 7.29 21.55
C GLU A 233 -0.11 7.12 23.01
N GLY A 234 -0.22 8.21 23.78
CA GLY A 234 -0.70 8.13 25.16
C GLY A 234 -2.14 7.58 25.26
N LEU A 235 -3.05 8.01 24.38
CA LEU A 235 -4.41 7.46 24.32
C LEU A 235 -4.43 5.98 23.93
N HIS A 236 -3.52 5.55 23.04
CA HIS A 236 -3.36 4.14 22.67
C HIS A 236 -2.87 3.31 23.87
N THR A 237 -1.90 3.81 24.63
CA THR A 237 -1.45 3.16 25.87
C THR A 237 -2.57 3.05 26.90
N LEU A 238 -3.32 4.13 27.15
CA LEU A 238 -4.46 4.11 28.06
C LEU A 238 -5.51 3.07 27.64
N ARG A 239 -5.81 2.98 26.34
CA ARG A 239 -6.70 1.96 25.79
C ARG A 239 -6.17 0.54 26.09
N ASN A 240 -4.89 0.27 25.85
CA ASN A 240 -4.31 -1.04 26.11
C ASN A 240 -4.36 -1.41 27.60
N ILE A 241 -4.17 -0.44 28.49
CA ILE A 241 -4.32 -0.65 29.94
C ILE A 241 -5.76 -1.04 30.27
N VAL A 242 -6.75 -0.31 29.75
CA VAL A 242 -8.19 -0.61 29.95
C VAL A 242 -8.55 -1.99 29.42
N GLU A 243 -8.09 -2.34 28.22
CA GLU A 243 -8.31 -3.66 27.62
C GLU A 243 -7.67 -4.76 28.47
N GLY A 244 -6.48 -4.53 29.02
CA GLY A 244 -5.81 -5.46 29.94
C GLY A 244 -6.56 -5.65 31.27
N VAL A 245 -7.06 -4.57 31.87
CA VAL A 245 -7.87 -4.64 33.09
C VAL A 245 -9.18 -5.36 32.84
N ALA A 246 -9.88 -5.01 31.76
CA ALA A 246 -11.15 -5.65 31.38
C ALA A 246 -10.96 -7.14 31.11
N ALA A 247 -9.89 -7.52 30.39
CA ALA A 247 -9.53 -8.92 30.17
C ALA A 247 -9.27 -9.63 31.50
N GLY A 248 -8.48 -9.05 32.42
CA GLY A 248 -8.20 -9.65 33.73
C GLY A 248 -9.46 -9.84 34.60
N LEU A 249 -10.37 -8.87 34.62
CA LEU A 249 -11.64 -8.95 35.34
C LEU A 249 -12.60 -9.99 34.73
N LEU A 250 -12.61 -10.10 33.40
CA LEU A 250 -13.41 -11.11 32.70
C LEU A 250 -12.82 -12.51 32.90
N THR A 251 -11.49 -12.66 32.86
CA THR A 251 -10.81 -13.94 33.10
C THR A 251 -11.06 -14.43 34.52
N THR A 252 -11.01 -13.56 35.53
CA THR A 252 -11.28 -13.97 36.92
C THR A 252 -12.73 -14.40 37.13
N LYS A 253 -13.71 -13.69 36.52
CA LYS A 253 -15.12 -14.10 36.57
C LYS A 253 -15.40 -15.37 35.77
N LEU A 254 -14.82 -15.51 34.59
CA LEU A 254 -14.96 -16.68 33.74
C LEU A 254 -14.29 -17.90 34.39
N ALA A 255 -13.11 -17.74 34.98
CA ALA A 255 -12.43 -18.79 35.75
C ALA A 255 -13.28 -19.22 36.95
N ALA A 256 -13.86 -18.28 37.71
CA ALA A 256 -14.77 -18.60 38.80
C ALA A 256 -16.04 -19.33 38.30
N LEU A 257 -16.57 -18.95 37.13
CA LEU A 257 -17.75 -19.57 36.54
C LEU A 257 -17.45 -20.97 35.98
N LEU A 258 -16.28 -21.17 35.36
CA LEU A 258 -15.79 -22.46 34.89
C LEU A 258 -15.50 -23.40 36.07
N LEU A 259 -14.90 -22.89 37.15
CA LEU A 259 -14.67 -23.65 38.38
C LEU A 259 -16.00 -24.05 39.04
N ALA A 260 -16.97 -23.13 39.12
CA ALA A 260 -18.32 -23.41 39.62
C ALA A 260 -19.11 -24.38 38.72
N ALA A 261 -18.82 -24.38 37.42
CA ALA A 261 -19.37 -25.33 36.45
C ALA A 261 -18.65 -26.71 36.46
N GLY A 262 -17.65 -26.91 37.32
CA GLY A 262 -16.89 -28.16 37.42
C GLY A 262 -15.94 -28.41 36.24
N ILE A 263 -15.66 -27.39 35.42
CA ILE A 263 -14.72 -27.46 34.31
C ILE A 263 -13.35 -27.06 34.83
N ALA A 264 -12.49 -28.06 35.03
CA ALA A 264 -11.10 -27.83 35.40
C ALA A 264 -10.34 -27.16 34.23
N ILE A 265 -9.79 -25.98 34.47
CA ILE A 265 -8.88 -25.31 33.55
C ILE A 265 -7.48 -25.83 33.86
N SER A 266 -7.00 -26.78 33.07
CA SER A 266 -5.61 -27.29 33.10
C SER A 266 -4.70 -26.45 32.23
#